data_AF-A0A7V7D441-F1
#
_entry.id   AF-A0A7V7D441-F1
#
_cell.length_a   1.000
_cell.length_b   1.000
_cell.length_c   1.000
_cell.angle_alpha   90.00
_cell.angle_beta   90.00
_cell.angle_gamma   90.00
#
_symmetry.space_group_name_H-M   'P 1'
#
loop_
_entity.id
_entity.type
_entity.pdbx_description
1 polymer ?
#
loop_
_entity_poly.entity_id
_entity_poly.type
_entity_poly.pdbx_seq_one_letter_code
_entity_poly.pdbx_strand_id
1 'polypeptide(L)'
;MSNADKCFFCGTECEVYTAPLHHRLKQYDCEYCGVYQLGERPGIYGINIKDPSIKFKIACVLNERRLKGLGRVTLVGKKDANVKVNEFSIILIDEILDEFPKKASDFVVRALLNLSRLVKQPFDKIELNLEPVGKYNIFSQDGDFFLRELENQGWIYSCSDSNSWEFWSFTLTTKCWEMIENLQQQATDSKRVFVAMWFDSSMSDFYEKGVKLAIEKAGYIPVRIDLQEFNNKICDEIIAEIKRCKFLVSDFSGQRGGVYFEAGYAMGKGKAVIFTVKEDDVKDLHFDTRQYNHIVYNSPEDLCKKLYNRISATIV
;
A
#
# COMPACT_ATOMS: atom_id res chain seq x y z
N MET A 1 8.36 -30.46 -7.67
CA MET A 1 7.14 -31.28 -7.78
C MET A 1 6.04 -30.52 -7.06
N SER A 2 5.00 -30.10 -7.76
CA SER A 2 3.78 -29.57 -7.15
C SER A 2 2.95 -30.74 -6.65
N ASN A 3 2.41 -30.64 -5.44
CA ASN A 3 1.35 -31.52 -4.97
C ASN A 3 0.10 -30.66 -4.78
N ALA A 4 -1.05 -31.13 -5.28
CA ALA A 4 -2.34 -30.56 -4.90
C ALA A 4 -2.53 -30.79 -3.40
N ASP A 5 -2.72 -29.71 -2.65
CA ASP A 5 -2.90 -29.73 -1.19
C ASP A 5 -3.79 -28.55 -0.78
N LYS A 6 -4.10 -28.44 0.51
CA LYS A 6 -4.90 -27.32 1.03
C LYS A 6 -4.03 -26.12 1.36
N CYS A 7 -4.52 -24.94 1.01
CA CYS A 7 -3.94 -23.67 1.42
C CYS A 7 -3.87 -23.62 2.95
N PHE A 8 -2.70 -23.25 3.49
CA PHE A 8 -2.48 -23.27 4.93
C PHE A 8 -3.46 -22.35 5.70
N PHE A 9 -3.83 -21.21 5.12
CA PHE A 9 -4.67 -20.20 5.79
C PHE A 9 -6.17 -20.35 5.51
N CYS A 10 -6.59 -20.41 4.23
CA CYS A 10 -8.01 -20.50 3.88
C CYS A 10 -8.54 -21.94 3.75
N GLY A 11 -7.66 -22.95 3.67
CA GLY A 11 -8.06 -24.36 3.59
C GLY A 11 -8.62 -24.82 2.24
N THR A 12 -8.71 -23.93 1.23
CA THR A 12 -9.11 -24.31 -0.13
C THR A 12 -8.02 -25.09 -0.84
N GLU A 13 -8.38 -25.86 -1.86
CA GLU A 13 -7.39 -26.52 -2.72
C GLU A 13 -6.50 -25.50 -3.42
N CYS A 14 -5.20 -25.79 -3.49
CA CYS A 14 -4.20 -24.94 -4.11
C CYS A 14 -2.96 -25.75 -4.52
N GLU A 15 -2.11 -25.16 -5.35
CA GLU A 15 -0.83 -25.79 -5.69
C GLU A 15 0.22 -25.47 -4.63
N VAL A 16 0.88 -26.51 -4.11
CA VAL A 16 1.94 -26.37 -3.11
C VAL A 16 3.25 -26.88 -3.66
N TYR A 17 4.28 -26.04 -3.56
CA TYR A 17 5.63 -26.30 -4.05
C TYR A 17 6.63 -26.27 -2.89
N THR A 18 7.54 -27.23 -2.84
CA THR A 18 8.73 -27.14 -1.97
C THR A 18 9.81 -26.33 -2.68
N ALA A 19 10.34 -25.29 -2.04
CA ALA A 19 11.35 -24.44 -2.64
C ALA A 19 12.64 -25.24 -2.95
N PRO A 20 13.19 -25.16 -4.19
CA PRO A 20 14.34 -25.98 -4.61
C PRO A 20 15.62 -25.79 -3.78
N LEU A 21 15.84 -24.57 -3.27
CA LEU A 21 17.06 -24.16 -2.54
C LEU A 21 16.87 -24.12 -1.02
N HIS A 22 15.63 -24.23 -0.54
CA HIS A 22 15.30 -24.20 0.88
C HIS A 22 14.22 -25.24 1.17
N HIS A 23 14.62 -26.49 1.43
CA HIS A 23 13.70 -27.60 1.70
C HIS A 23 12.67 -27.35 2.81
N ARG A 24 12.86 -26.30 3.63
CA ARG A 24 11.96 -25.88 4.71
C ARG A 24 10.98 -24.77 4.34
N LEU A 25 10.93 -24.30 3.08
CA LEU A 25 10.00 -23.28 2.60
C LEU A 25 8.99 -23.91 1.64
N LYS A 26 7.70 -23.74 1.94
CA LYS A 26 6.59 -24.12 1.07
C LYS A 26 5.99 -22.88 0.43
N GLN A 27 5.86 -22.89 -0.89
CA GLN A 27 5.08 -21.91 -1.64
C GLN A 27 3.68 -22.45 -1.85
N TYR A 28 2.68 -21.58 -1.66
CA TYR A 28 1.27 -21.84 -1.91
C TYR A 28 0.81 -20.89 -3.00
N ASP A 29 0.25 -21.43 -4.07
CA ASP A 29 -0.41 -20.66 -5.13
C ASP A 29 -1.92 -20.82 -4.99
N CYS A 30 -2.53 -19.90 -4.23
CA CYS A 30 -3.93 -19.96 -3.84
C CYS A 30 -4.73 -18.86 -4.55
N GLU A 31 -5.85 -19.22 -5.16
CA GLU A 31 -6.74 -18.26 -5.84
C GLU A 31 -7.30 -17.18 -4.90
N TYR A 32 -7.41 -17.49 -3.61
CA TYR A 32 -7.99 -16.58 -2.60
C TYR A 32 -6.94 -15.85 -1.77
N CYS A 33 -5.94 -16.55 -1.23
CA CYS A 33 -4.86 -15.93 -0.46
C CYS A 33 -3.73 -15.36 -1.34
N GLY A 34 -3.75 -15.60 -2.64
CA GLY A 34 -2.66 -15.25 -3.56
C GLY A 34 -1.44 -16.16 -3.38
N VAL A 35 -0.33 -15.75 -4.00
CA VAL A 35 0.93 -16.50 -3.96
C VAL A 35 1.75 -16.09 -2.74
N TYR A 36 1.98 -17.04 -1.84
CA TYR A 36 2.81 -16.80 -0.65
C TYR A 36 3.73 -17.95 -0.32
N GLN A 37 4.78 -17.65 0.45
CA GLN A 37 5.71 -18.63 1.00
C GLN A 37 5.65 -18.64 2.52
N LEU A 38 5.74 -19.85 3.09
CA LEU A 38 5.72 -20.08 4.54
C LEU A 38 6.75 -21.16 4.91
N GLY A 39 7.53 -20.92 5.95
CA GLY A 39 8.48 -21.90 6.48
C GLY A 39 7.80 -23.08 7.20
N GLU A 40 8.45 -24.24 7.26
CA GLU A 40 7.97 -25.48 7.92
C GLU A 40 7.79 -25.36 9.43
N ARG A 41 8.53 -24.42 10.06
CA ARG A 41 8.35 -24.05 11.47
C ARG A 41 8.12 -22.55 11.58
N PRO A 42 6.91 -22.07 11.29
CA PRO A 42 6.57 -20.68 11.55
C PRO A 42 6.49 -20.39 13.05
N GLY A 43 6.41 -21.43 13.88
CA GLY A 43 6.36 -21.38 15.34
C GLY A 43 7.71 -21.42 16.03
N ILE A 44 8.68 -20.61 15.60
CA ILE A 44 9.65 -20.11 16.58
C ILE A 44 9.15 -18.70 16.89
N TYR A 45 8.70 -18.48 18.13
CA TYR A 45 8.23 -17.21 18.75
C TYR A 45 6.71 -16.90 18.74
N GLY A 46 6.08 -16.99 19.92
CA GLY A 46 4.95 -16.16 20.39
C GLY A 46 3.56 -16.36 19.78
N ILE A 47 3.44 -16.50 18.46
CA ILE A 47 2.15 -16.51 17.75
C ILE A 47 1.85 -17.89 17.19
N ASN A 48 0.74 -18.49 17.64
CA ASN A 48 0.29 -19.77 17.15
C ASN A 48 -0.48 -19.60 15.83
N ILE A 49 0.22 -19.62 14.69
CA ILE A 49 -0.44 -19.48 13.38
C ILE A 49 -1.34 -20.66 12.97
N LYS A 50 -1.41 -21.72 13.78
CA LYS A 50 -2.39 -22.79 13.59
C LYS A 50 -3.75 -22.43 14.19
N ASP A 51 -3.81 -21.42 15.06
CA ASP A 51 -5.05 -20.91 15.64
C ASP A 51 -6.03 -20.45 14.53
N PRO A 52 -7.29 -20.92 14.54
CA PRO A 52 -8.27 -20.57 13.51
C PRO A 52 -8.52 -19.06 13.36
N SER A 53 -8.49 -18.31 14.47
CA SER A 53 -8.66 -16.84 14.46
C SER A 53 -7.47 -16.15 13.79
N ILE A 54 -6.25 -16.61 14.08
CA ILE A 54 -5.04 -16.09 13.44
C ILE A 54 -5.03 -16.43 11.95
N LYS A 55 -5.38 -17.68 11.58
CA LYS A 55 -5.50 -18.09 10.18
C LYS A 55 -6.52 -17.24 9.43
N PHE A 56 -7.68 -17.00 10.03
CA PHE A 56 -8.73 -16.16 9.47
C PHE A 56 -8.21 -14.75 9.17
N LYS A 57 -7.57 -14.10 10.15
CA LYS A 57 -7.02 -12.74 9.97
C LYS A 57 -5.99 -12.67 8.86
N ILE A 58 -5.05 -13.62 8.83
CA ILE A 58 -4.01 -13.67 7.79
C ILE A 58 -4.65 -13.95 6.42
N ALA A 59 -5.61 -14.86 6.32
CA ALA A 59 -6.34 -15.14 5.07
C ALA A 59 -7.05 -13.88 4.53
N CYS A 60 -7.71 -13.10 5.39
CA CYS A 60 -8.35 -11.84 5.01
C CYS A 60 -7.34 -10.82 4.45
N VAL A 61 -6.22 -10.62 5.15
CA VAL A 61 -5.20 -9.65 4.72
C VAL A 61 -4.52 -10.10 3.43
N LEU A 62 -4.16 -11.38 3.31
CA LEU A 62 -3.60 -11.96 2.08
C LEU A 62 -4.56 -11.83 0.90
N ASN A 63 -5.86 -12.10 1.12
CA ASN A 63 -6.89 -11.92 0.11
C ASN A 63 -7.02 -10.46 -0.33
N GLU A 64 -7.01 -9.51 0.60
CA GLU A 64 -7.01 -8.08 0.26
C GLU A 64 -5.75 -7.69 -0.54
N ARG A 65 -4.56 -8.18 -0.14
CA ARG A 65 -3.32 -7.92 -0.87
C ARG A 65 -3.40 -8.42 -2.31
N ARG A 66 -3.94 -9.63 -2.52
CA ARG A 66 -4.19 -10.21 -3.85
C ARG A 66 -5.12 -9.32 -4.66
N LEU A 67 -6.25 -8.90 -4.10
CA LEU A 67 -7.21 -8.02 -4.78
C LEU A 67 -6.59 -6.67 -5.16
N LYS A 68 -5.67 -6.15 -4.33
CA LYS A 68 -4.90 -4.93 -4.62
C LYS A 68 -3.79 -5.14 -5.66
N GLY A 69 -3.56 -6.37 -6.14
CA GLY A 69 -2.46 -6.69 -7.05
C GLY A 69 -1.08 -6.57 -6.40
N LEU A 70 -1.00 -6.63 -5.06
CA LEU A 70 0.29 -6.60 -4.38
C LEU A 70 1.01 -7.93 -4.63
N GLY A 71 2.27 -7.84 -5.04
CA GLY A 71 3.08 -8.98 -5.45
C GLY A 71 3.27 -10.06 -4.38
N ARG A 72 3.95 -11.13 -4.78
CA ARG A 72 4.14 -12.35 -3.99
C ARG A 72 4.86 -12.07 -2.67
N VAL A 73 4.51 -12.80 -1.62
CA VAL A 73 4.99 -12.54 -0.26
C VAL A 73 5.60 -13.77 0.42
N THR A 74 6.71 -13.58 1.13
CA THR A 74 7.27 -14.58 2.05
C THR A 74 6.95 -14.16 3.48
N LEU A 75 6.18 -14.99 4.19
CA LEU A 75 5.82 -14.74 5.59
C LEU A 75 6.86 -15.36 6.52
N VAL A 76 7.45 -14.53 7.37
CA VAL A 76 8.49 -14.94 8.31
C VAL A 76 8.15 -14.53 9.75
N GLY A 77 8.54 -15.35 10.73
CA GLY A 77 8.34 -15.02 12.15
C GLY A 77 9.32 -13.98 12.69
N LYS A 78 10.51 -13.86 12.09
CA LYS A 78 11.54 -12.84 12.41
C LYS A 78 12.32 -12.47 11.15
N LYS A 79 12.93 -11.28 11.16
CA LYS A 79 13.91 -10.87 10.15
C LYS A 79 15.17 -11.72 10.30
N ASP A 80 15.23 -12.84 9.60
CA ASP A 80 16.43 -13.65 9.51
C ASP A 80 17.30 -13.11 8.36
N ALA A 81 18.53 -12.72 8.64
CA ALA A 81 19.41 -12.00 7.70
C ALA A 81 19.79 -12.82 6.45
N ASN A 82 19.48 -14.11 6.43
CA ASN A 82 19.87 -15.05 5.39
C ASN A 82 18.73 -15.44 4.42
N VAL A 83 17.51 -14.89 4.58
CA VAL A 83 16.40 -15.17 3.66
C VAL A 83 16.48 -14.19 2.48
N LYS A 84 17.28 -14.55 1.46
CA LYS A 84 17.19 -13.91 0.14
C LYS A 84 16.23 -14.72 -0.72
N VAL A 85 14.97 -14.29 -0.77
CA VAL A 85 14.02 -14.81 -1.76
C VAL A 85 13.96 -13.78 -2.88
N ASN A 86 14.68 -14.03 -3.97
CA ASN A 86 14.51 -13.22 -5.18
C ASN A 86 13.04 -13.30 -5.61
N GLU A 87 12.44 -12.14 -5.92
CA GLU A 87 11.04 -11.94 -6.38
C GLU A 87 9.92 -11.88 -5.31
N PHE A 88 10.14 -12.25 -4.05
CA PHE A 88 9.09 -12.19 -3.01
C PHE A 88 9.36 -11.10 -1.97
N SER A 89 8.33 -10.32 -1.65
CA SER A 89 8.39 -9.34 -0.55
C SER A 89 8.39 -10.08 0.79
N ILE A 90 9.33 -9.80 1.68
CA ILE A 90 9.37 -10.39 3.02
C ILE A 90 8.49 -9.57 3.96
N ILE A 91 7.54 -10.22 4.64
CA ILE A 91 6.64 -9.58 5.62
C ILE A 91 6.66 -10.39 6.91
N LEU A 92 6.74 -9.70 8.06
CA LEU A 92 6.64 -10.36 9.35
C LEU A 92 5.19 -10.81 9.63
N ILE A 93 5.03 -11.94 10.30
CA ILE A 93 3.71 -12.44 10.71
C ILE A 93 2.98 -11.43 11.62
N ASP A 94 3.71 -10.69 12.46
CA ASP A 94 3.12 -9.66 13.32
C ASP A 94 2.66 -8.45 12.49
N GLU A 95 3.45 -8.05 11.48
CA GLU A 95 3.11 -6.93 10.57
C GLU A 95 1.85 -7.23 9.76
N ILE A 96 1.71 -8.47 9.23
CA ILE A 96 0.50 -8.84 8.48
C ILE A 96 -0.73 -8.93 9.40
N LEU A 97 -0.56 -9.30 10.67
CA LEU A 97 -1.64 -9.30 11.64
C LEU A 97 -2.06 -7.89 12.05
N ASP A 98 -1.11 -6.96 12.13
CA ASP A 98 -1.36 -5.55 12.41
C ASP A 98 -2.11 -4.85 11.28
N GLU A 99 -2.00 -5.35 10.05
CA GLU A 99 -2.80 -4.91 8.91
C GLU A 99 -4.28 -5.35 8.98
N PHE A 100 -4.68 -6.23 9.91
CA PHE A 100 -6.09 -6.61 10.06
C PHE A 100 -6.92 -5.43 10.60
N PRO A 101 -8.16 -5.19 10.11
CA PRO A 101 -8.97 -4.06 10.56
C PRO A 101 -9.18 -4.04 12.09
N LYS A 102 -9.05 -2.87 12.72
CA LYS A 102 -9.17 -2.70 14.18
C LYS A 102 -10.41 -1.88 14.57
N LYS A 103 -10.88 -0.96 13.72
CA LYS A 103 -12.08 -0.13 13.97
C LYS A 103 -13.24 -0.60 13.11
N ALA A 104 -14.48 -0.46 13.59
CA ALA A 104 -15.69 -0.83 12.85
C ALA A 104 -15.76 -0.18 11.46
N SER A 105 -15.35 1.09 11.34
CA SER A 105 -15.26 1.80 10.06
C SER A 105 -14.32 1.11 9.06
N ASP A 106 -13.19 0.56 9.54
CA ASP A 106 -12.19 -0.07 8.69
C ASP A 106 -12.73 -1.36 8.08
N PHE A 107 -13.53 -2.13 8.83
CA PHE A 107 -14.20 -3.34 8.32
C PHE A 107 -15.12 -2.99 7.15
N VAL A 108 -16.02 -2.02 7.33
CA VAL A 108 -16.96 -1.59 6.29
C VAL A 108 -16.21 -1.07 5.07
N VAL A 109 -15.32 -0.10 5.26
CA VAL A 109 -14.59 0.55 4.17
C VAL A 109 -13.78 -0.47 3.35
N ARG A 110 -13.03 -1.34 4.02
CA ARG A 110 -12.15 -2.30 3.33
C ARG A 110 -12.94 -3.43 2.68
N ALA A 111 -14.04 -3.86 3.29
CA ALA A 111 -14.96 -4.81 2.66
C ALA A 111 -15.53 -4.23 1.35
N LEU A 112 -16.06 -3.01 1.37
CA LEU A 112 -16.59 -2.36 0.15
C LEU A 112 -15.53 -2.20 -0.93
N LEU A 113 -14.31 -1.79 -0.56
CA LEU A 113 -13.18 -1.71 -1.48
C LEU A 113 -12.76 -3.09 -2.05
N ASN A 114 -12.90 -4.17 -1.28
CA ASN A 114 -12.61 -5.51 -1.78
C ASN A 114 -13.68 -5.99 -2.74
N LEU A 115 -14.96 -5.79 -2.39
CA LEU A 115 -16.08 -6.15 -3.22
C LEU A 115 -16.05 -5.40 -4.57
N SER A 116 -15.67 -4.12 -4.58
CA SER A 116 -15.54 -3.35 -5.82
C SER A 116 -14.43 -3.83 -6.75
N ARG A 117 -13.46 -4.60 -6.23
CA ARG A 117 -12.39 -5.23 -7.04
C ARG A 117 -12.80 -6.58 -7.63
N LEU A 118 -13.95 -7.13 -7.24
CA LEU A 118 -14.48 -8.37 -7.82
C LEU A 118 -15.20 -8.13 -9.15
N VAL A 119 -15.52 -6.88 -9.47
CA VAL A 119 -16.26 -6.50 -10.68
C VAL A 119 -15.35 -5.82 -11.71
N LYS A 120 -15.75 -5.90 -12.99
CA LYS A 120 -15.02 -5.24 -14.09
C LYS A 120 -15.54 -3.83 -14.34
N GLN A 121 -16.83 -3.60 -14.13
CA GLN A 121 -17.47 -2.30 -14.29
C GLN A 121 -18.35 -1.98 -13.07
N PRO A 122 -18.58 -0.69 -12.77
CA PRO A 122 -19.55 -0.29 -11.78
C PRO A 122 -20.91 -0.93 -12.03
N PHE A 123 -21.60 -1.31 -10.95
CA PHE A 123 -22.92 -1.94 -10.96
C PHE A 123 -23.01 -3.35 -11.54
N ASP A 124 -21.89 -3.95 -11.95
CA ASP A 124 -21.85 -5.38 -12.23
C ASP A 124 -22.30 -6.19 -10.99
N LYS A 125 -22.94 -7.32 -11.26
CA LYS A 125 -23.39 -8.26 -10.24
C LYS A 125 -22.19 -8.97 -9.59
N ILE A 126 -22.23 -9.06 -8.26
CA ILE A 126 -21.30 -9.86 -7.45
C ILE A 126 -22.05 -11.10 -6.97
N GLU A 127 -21.46 -12.26 -7.25
CA GLU A 127 -21.87 -13.54 -6.68
C GLU A 127 -20.83 -13.98 -5.66
N LEU A 128 -21.19 -13.87 -4.38
CA LEU A 128 -20.30 -14.12 -3.26
C LEU A 128 -20.75 -15.34 -2.47
N ASN A 129 -20.02 -16.44 -2.63
CA ASN A 129 -20.18 -17.60 -1.75
C ASN A 129 -19.37 -17.38 -0.46
N LEU A 130 -20.05 -17.26 0.68
CA LEU A 130 -19.43 -16.99 1.98
C LEU A 130 -18.49 -18.11 2.43
N GLU A 131 -18.81 -19.36 2.11
CA GLU A 131 -18.02 -20.53 2.50
C GLU A 131 -17.50 -21.27 1.26
N PRO A 132 -16.18 -21.58 1.19
CA PRO A 132 -15.18 -21.42 2.24
C PRO A 132 -14.55 -20.02 2.34
N VAL A 133 -14.83 -19.10 1.42
CA VAL A 133 -13.89 -18.00 1.09
C VAL A 133 -14.47 -16.60 1.05
N GLY A 134 -15.76 -16.41 0.79
CA GLY A 134 -16.35 -15.08 0.65
C GLY A 134 -16.22 -14.23 1.91
N LYS A 135 -16.19 -14.87 3.09
CA LYS A 135 -15.89 -14.23 4.38
C LYS A 135 -14.57 -13.46 4.43
N TYR A 136 -13.56 -13.86 3.64
CA TYR A 136 -12.27 -13.16 3.59
C TYR A 136 -12.32 -11.84 2.82
N ASN A 137 -13.28 -11.68 1.90
CA ASN A 137 -13.48 -10.42 1.19
C ASN A 137 -14.02 -9.31 2.12
N ILE A 138 -14.78 -9.70 3.13
CA ILE A 138 -15.53 -8.79 4.01
C ILE A 138 -15.00 -8.74 5.45
N PHE A 139 -13.90 -9.45 5.75
CA PHE A 139 -13.25 -9.49 7.07
C PHE A 139 -14.15 -9.95 8.23
N SER A 140 -15.28 -10.61 7.96
CA SER A 140 -16.25 -11.05 8.98
C SER A 140 -16.35 -12.57 9.03
N GLN A 141 -16.29 -13.15 10.23
CA GLN A 141 -16.60 -14.58 10.40
C GLN A 141 -18.11 -14.85 10.24
N ASP A 142 -18.94 -13.88 10.61
CA ASP A 142 -20.38 -13.89 10.34
C ASP A 142 -20.65 -13.04 9.10
N GLY A 143 -20.46 -13.67 7.94
CA GLY A 143 -20.58 -12.99 6.66
C GLY A 143 -22.03 -12.60 6.32
N ASP A 144 -23.00 -13.41 6.76
CA ASP A 144 -24.42 -13.18 6.47
C ASP A 144 -24.92 -11.93 7.19
N PHE A 145 -24.64 -11.82 8.51
CA PHE A 145 -24.99 -10.63 9.27
C PHE A 145 -24.32 -9.37 8.69
N PHE A 146 -23.05 -9.47 8.30
CA PHE A 146 -22.30 -8.34 7.76
C PHE A 146 -22.89 -7.85 6.43
N LEU A 147 -23.24 -8.76 5.51
CA LEU A 147 -23.85 -8.39 4.23
C LEU A 147 -25.25 -7.81 4.41
N ARG A 148 -26.06 -8.35 5.33
CA ARG A 148 -27.35 -7.74 5.70
C ARG A 148 -27.19 -6.32 6.22
N GLU A 149 -26.18 -6.07 7.05
CA GLU A 149 -25.92 -4.71 7.53
C GLU A 149 -25.52 -3.77 6.39
N LEU A 150 -24.68 -4.22 5.45
CA LEU A 150 -24.36 -3.42 4.25
C LEU A 150 -25.60 -3.11 3.42
N GLU A 151 -26.51 -4.07 3.26
CA GLU A 151 -27.77 -3.89 2.54
C GLU A 151 -28.69 -2.90 3.27
N ASN A 152 -28.89 -3.06 4.57
CA ASN A 152 -29.71 -2.16 5.39
C ASN A 152 -29.21 -0.72 5.36
N GLN A 153 -27.90 -0.53 5.29
CA GLN A 153 -27.26 0.79 5.16
C GLN A 153 -27.27 1.32 3.71
N GLY A 154 -27.79 0.54 2.74
CA GLY A 154 -27.87 0.91 1.34
C GLY A 154 -26.53 0.93 0.61
N TRP A 155 -25.52 0.21 1.09
CA TRP A 155 -24.22 0.06 0.41
C TRP A 155 -24.26 -0.99 -0.70
N ILE A 156 -25.08 -2.03 -0.51
CA ILE A 156 -25.33 -3.07 -1.51
C ILE A 156 -26.83 -3.20 -1.77
N TYR A 157 -27.18 -3.76 -2.92
CA TYR A 157 -28.55 -4.07 -3.31
C TYR A 157 -28.64 -5.53 -3.75
N SER A 158 -29.39 -6.35 -3.02
CA SER A 158 -29.58 -7.76 -3.39
C SER A 158 -30.39 -7.90 -4.67
N CYS A 159 -29.92 -8.75 -5.58
CA CYS A 159 -30.65 -9.12 -6.78
C CYS A 159 -31.56 -10.32 -6.47
N SER A 160 -32.85 -10.19 -6.75
CA SER A 160 -33.92 -11.14 -6.41
C SER A 160 -33.85 -12.53 -7.07
N ASP A 161 -32.87 -12.76 -7.94
CA ASP A 161 -33.00 -13.80 -8.96
C ASP A 161 -32.39 -15.16 -8.57
N SER A 162 -31.78 -15.28 -7.39
CA SER A 162 -31.19 -16.56 -6.96
C SER A 162 -32.09 -17.30 -5.98
N ASN A 163 -32.84 -18.28 -6.50
CA ASN A 163 -33.47 -19.36 -5.72
C ASN A 163 -32.44 -20.32 -5.06
N SER A 164 -31.16 -19.95 -5.02
CA SER A 164 -30.08 -20.73 -4.41
C SER A 164 -29.62 -20.08 -3.10
N TRP A 165 -29.80 -20.82 -2.00
CA TRP A 165 -29.29 -20.47 -0.67
C TRP A 165 -27.76 -20.54 -0.55
N GLU A 166 -27.05 -20.85 -1.66
CA GLU A 166 -25.61 -21.15 -1.67
C GLU A 166 -24.70 -19.92 -1.80
N PHE A 167 -25.21 -18.79 -2.28
CA PHE A 167 -24.42 -17.57 -2.45
C PHE A 167 -25.25 -16.30 -2.34
N TRP A 168 -24.58 -15.21 -1.95
CA TRP A 168 -25.13 -13.86 -1.98
C TRP A 168 -25.00 -13.28 -3.38
N SER A 169 -26.06 -12.65 -3.87
CA SER A 169 -26.15 -12.09 -5.22
C SER A 169 -26.60 -10.63 -5.10
N PHE A 170 -25.69 -9.69 -5.35
CA PHE A 170 -25.94 -8.26 -5.13
C PHE A 170 -25.11 -7.36 -6.05
N THR A 171 -25.46 -6.08 -6.13
CA THR A 171 -24.66 -5.03 -6.76
C THR A 171 -24.23 -3.99 -5.73
N LEU A 172 -23.13 -3.28 -5.99
CA LEU A 172 -22.74 -2.11 -5.21
C LEU A 172 -23.58 -0.91 -5.64
N THR A 173 -24.16 -0.18 -4.68
CA THR A 173 -25.04 0.96 -4.96
C THR A 173 -24.26 2.21 -5.36
N THR A 174 -24.95 3.22 -5.92
CA THR A 174 -24.35 4.53 -6.20
C THR A 174 -23.71 5.14 -4.95
N LYS A 175 -24.37 5.03 -3.80
CA LYS A 175 -23.84 5.47 -2.50
C LYS A 175 -22.47 4.84 -2.20
N CYS A 176 -22.31 3.54 -2.48
CA CYS A 176 -21.04 2.85 -2.32
C CYS A 176 -19.97 3.36 -3.28
N TRP A 177 -20.30 3.53 -4.56
CA TRP A 177 -19.35 4.04 -5.56
C TRP A 177 -18.89 5.46 -5.24
N GLU A 178 -19.80 6.36 -4.88
CA GLU A 178 -19.45 7.73 -4.44
C GLU A 178 -18.47 7.71 -3.26
N MET A 179 -18.69 6.84 -2.28
CA MET A 179 -17.80 6.69 -1.14
C MET A 179 -16.41 6.15 -1.55
N ILE A 180 -16.36 5.14 -2.44
CA ILE A 180 -15.10 4.58 -2.94
C ILE A 180 -14.32 5.62 -3.73
N GLU A 181 -14.99 6.36 -4.62
CA GLU A 181 -14.40 7.42 -5.41
C GLU A 181 -13.90 8.57 -4.52
N ASN A 182 -14.68 8.99 -3.52
CA ASN A 182 -14.24 10.00 -2.55
C ASN A 182 -13.01 9.56 -1.76
N LEU A 183 -12.88 8.28 -1.39
CA LEU A 183 -11.70 7.76 -0.72
C LEU A 183 -10.47 7.75 -1.62
N GLN A 184 -10.65 7.44 -2.91
CA GLN A 184 -9.57 7.52 -3.90
C GLN A 184 -9.20 8.99 -4.15
N GLN A 185 -10.20 9.87 -4.31
CA GLN A 185 -10.04 11.30 -4.47
C GLN A 185 -9.33 11.93 -3.28
N GLN A 186 -9.69 11.64 -2.03
CA GLN A 186 -8.95 12.18 -0.87
C GLN A 186 -7.46 11.79 -0.85
N ALA A 187 -7.10 10.65 -1.45
CA ALA A 187 -5.70 10.27 -1.63
C ALA A 187 -5.00 11.06 -2.78
N THR A 188 -5.75 11.51 -3.79
CA THR A 188 -5.25 12.26 -4.97
C THR A 188 -5.47 13.79 -4.94
N ASP A 189 -6.44 14.31 -4.17
CA ASP A 189 -6.82 15.73 -4.03
C ASP A 189 -6.04 16.44 -2.93
N SER A 190 -5.15 15.74 -2.25
CA SER A 190 -4.24 16.37 -1.32
C SER A 190 -3.47 17.47 -2.02
N LYS A 191 -3.59 18.72 -1.55
CA LYS A 191 -2.71 19.78 -2.04
C LYS A 191 -1.32 19.70 -1.42
N ARG A 192 -1.09 18.78 -0.47
CA ARG A 192 0.17 18.68 0.27
C ARG A 192 1.25 18.07 -0.61
N VAL A 193 2.42 18.67 -0.59
CA VAL A 193 3.63 18.21 -1.28
C VAL A 193 4.70 18.03 -0.24
N PHE A 194 5.14 16.80 -0.03
CA PHE A 194 6.19 16.54 0.94
C PHE A 194 7.55 16.82 0.31
N VAL A 195 8.36 17.60 1.02
CA VAL A 195 9.68 18.05 0.59
C VAL A 195 10.73 17.31 1.42
N ALA A 196 11.40 16.37 0.77
CA ALA A 196 12.53 15.63 1.30
C ALA A 196 13.82 16.36 0.90
N MET A 197 14.49 17.02 1.84
CA MET A 197 15.72 17.76 1.54
C MET A 197 16.65 17.85 2.76
N TRP A 198 17.90 18.22 2.53
CA TRP A 198 18.86 18.46 3.61
C TRP A 198 18.49 19.71 4.43
N PHE A 199 18.41 19.58 5.76
CA PHE A 199 18.04 20.65 6.70
C PHE A 199 19.17 21.61 7.08
N ASP A 200 20.32 21.56 6.41
CA ASP A 200 21.42 22.46 6.71
C ASP A 200 21.07 23.91 6.34
N SER A 201 21.59 24.85 7.12
CA SER A 201 21.27 26.27 6.95
C SER A 201 21.68 26.79 5.56
N SER A 202 22.71 26.20 4.94
CA SER A 202 23.11 26.51 3.56
C SER A 202 22.03 26.24 2.51
N MET A 203 21.06 25.38 2.83
CA MET A 203 19.94 25.04 1.94
C MET A 203 18.69 25.90 2.16
N SER A 204 18.71 26.82 3.14
CA SER A 204 17.52 27.60 3.52
C SER A 204 16.97 28.43 2.36
N ASP A 205 17.85 29.11 1.62
CA ASP A 205 17.43 29.93 0.47
C ASP A 205 16.87 29.08 -0.68
N PHE A 206 17.47 27.90 -0.93
CA PHE A 206 16.98 26.97 -1.94
C PHE A 206 15.60 26.42 -1.57
N TYR A 207 15.32 26.20 -0.28
CA TYR A 207 13.98 25.86 0.18
C TYR A 207 13.00 27.01 0.01
N GLU A 208 13.23 28.15 0.69
CA GLU A 208 12.25 29.24 0.79
C GLU A 208 11.99 29.91 -0.56
N LYS A 209 13.05 30.25 -1.30
CA LYS A 209 12.94 30.99 -2.59
C LYS A 209 12.83 30.05 -3.79
N GLY A 210 13.30 28.81 -3.66
CA GLY A 210 13.25 27.79 -4.72
C GLY A 210 12.04 26.88 -4.59
N VAL A 211 12.15 25.86 -3.73
CA VAL A 211 11.21 24.74 -3.63
C VAL A 211 9.82 25.19 -3.18
N LYS A 212 9.75 25.87 -2.04
CA LYS A 212 8.51 26.31 -1.40
C LYS A 212 7.72 27.23 -2.34
N LEU A 213 8.38 28.26 -2.85
CA LEU A 213 7.76 29.21 -3.77
C LEU A 213 7.28 28.56 -5.07
N ALA A 214 8.01 27.57 -5.62
CA ALA A 214 7.57 26.85 -6.82
C ALA A 214 6.31 26.02 -6.56
N ILE A 215 6.26 25.31 -5.43
CA ILE A 215 5.11 24.49 -5.03
C ILE A 215 3.87 25.38 -4.79
N GLU A 216 4.03 26.49 -4.07
CA GLU A 216 2.95 27.44 -3.78
C GLU A 216 2.41 28.09 -5.06
N LYS A 217 3.30 28.51 -5.98
CA LYS A 217 2.90 29.03 -7.31
C LYS A 217 2.13 28.02 -8.14
N ALA A 218 2.40 26.73 -7.98
CA ALA A 218 1.67 25.66 -8.65
C ALA A 218 0.33 25.32 -7.97
N GLY A 219 -0.07 26.03 -6.91
CA GLY A 219 -1.34 25.84 -6.21
C GLY A 219 -1.33 24.76 -5.13
N TYR A 220 -0.15 24.32 -4.72
CA TYR A 220 0.06 23.27 -3.74
C TYR A 220 0.61 23.81 -2.41
N ILE A 221 0.62 22.99 -1.36
CA ILE A 221 1.05 23.32 0.00
C ILE A 221 2.32 22.52 0.31
N PRO A 222 3.49 23.17 0.40
CA PRO A 222 4.74 22.48 0.74
C PRO A 222 4.76 22.07 2.21
N VAL A 223 5.25 20.86 2.47
CA VAL A 223 5.41 20.30 3.82
C VAL A 223 6.84 19.81 3.97
N ARG A 224 7.60 20.44 4.86
CA ARG A 224 8.94 20.00 5.28
C ARG A 224 8.88 19.64 6.76
N ILE A 225 9.35 18.44 7.12
CA ILE A 225 9.04 17.85 8.43
C ILE A 225 9.64 18.60 9.61
N ASP A 226 10.85 19.17 9.47
CA ASP A 226 11.53 19.95 10.50
C ASP A 226 10.80 21.26 10.84
N LEU A 227 9.86 21.69 10.01
CA LEU A 227 9.02 22.88 10.22
C LEU A 227 7.63 22.55 10.80
N GLN A 228 7.35 21.27 11.09
CA GLN A 228 6.06 20.83 11.63
C GLN A 228 6.21 20.52 13.13
N GLU A 229 5.19 20.88 13.90
CA GLU A 229 5.08 20.43 15.29
C GLU A 229 4.37 19.07 15.35
N PHE A 230 4.95 18.11 16.06
CA PHE A 230 4.36 16.78 16.26
C PHE A 230 4.82 16.17 17.59
N ASN A 231 3.94 15.35 18.19
CA ASN A 231 4.21 14.70 19.49
C ASN A 231 4.90 13.33 19.36
N ASN A 232 4.83 12.72 18.17
CA ASN A 232 5.30 11.36 17.93
C ASN A 232 6.76 11.35 17.43
N LYS A 233 7.26 10.17 17.03
CA LYS A 233 8.60 10.07 16.43
C LYS A 233 8.60 10.70 15.04
N ILE A 234 9.64 11.48 14.73
CA ILE A 234 9.79 12.14 13.42
C ILE A 234 9.68 11.15 12.25
N CYS A 235 10.24 9.95 12.37
CA CYS A 235 10.17 8.94 11.31
C CYS A 235 8.73 8.48 11.03
N ASP A 236 7.90 8.34 12.06
CA ASP A 236 6.50 7.95 11.89
C ASP A 236 5.73 9.07 11.17
N GLU A 237 6.06 10.31 11.49
CA GLU A 237 5.44 11.48 10.88
C GLU A 237 5.88 11.72 9.44
N ILE A 238 7.15 11.47 9.10
CA ILE A 238 7.65 11.43 7.72
C ILE A 238 6.83 10.44 6.89
N ILE A 239 6.68 9.20 7.38
CA ILE A 239 5.90 8.17 6.68
C ILE A 239 4.43 8.58 6.55
N ALA A 240 3.87 9.21 7.57
CA ALA A 240 2.49 9.70 7.54
C ALA A 240 2.31 10.84 6.53
N GLU A 241 3.21 11.80 6.48
CA GLU A 241 3.18 12.89 5.50
C GLU A 241 3.41 12.42 4.07
N ILE A 242 4.33 11.48 3.85
CA ILE A 242 4.50 10.87 2.52
C ILE A 242 3.22 10.17 2.09
N LYS A 243 2.51 9.46 2.98
CA LYS A 243 1.21 8.85 2.65
C LYS A 243 0.16 9.89 2.28
N ARG A 244 0.16 11.04 2.95
CA ARG A 244 -0.81 12.14 2.77
C ARG A 244 -0.50 13.06 1.59
N CYS A 245 0.74 13.15 1.10
CA CYS A 245 1.07 14.07 0.02
C CYS A 245 0.52 13.61 -1.33
N LYS A 246 0.25 14.54 -2.26
CA LYS A 246 -0.09 14.18 -3.65
C LYS A 246 1.14 13.73 -4.43
N PHE A 247 2.25 14.43 -4.24
CA PHE A 247 3.55 14.06 -4.78
C PHE A 247 4.69 14.49 -3.86
N LEU A 248 5.88 14.02 -4.17
CA LEU A 248 7.11 14.28 -3.43
C LEU A 248 8.04 15.18 -4.26
N VAL A 249 8.74 16.11 -3.59
CA VAL A 249 9.93 16.76 -4.14
C VAL A 249 11.12 16.30 -3.29
N SER A 250 12.12 15.67 -3.93
CA SER A 250 13.32 15.16 -3.26
C SER A 250 14.56 15.85 -3.77
N ASP A 251 15.27 16.52 -2.87
CA ASP A 251 16.54 17.17 -3.15
C ASP A 251 17.74 16.34 -2.68
N PHE A 252 18.54 15.88 -3.64
CA PHE A 252 19.64 14.96 -3.41
C PHE A 252 20.98 15.65 -3.09
N SER A 253 20.99 16.97 -2.95
CA SER A 253 22.21 17.72 -2.60
C SER A 253 22.72 17.29 -1.22
N GLY A 254 24.04 17.17 -1.07
CA GLY A 254 24.67 16.63 0.14
C GLY A 254 24.44 15.14 0.40
N GLN A 255 23.86 14.39 -0.56
CA GLN A 255 23.80 12.93 -0.58
C GLN A 255 23.19 12.28 0.69
N ARG A 256 22.07 12.83 1.18
CA ARG A 256 21.46 12.42 2.45
C ARG A 256 20.69 11.11 2.32
N GLY A 257 21.18 10.05 2.99
CA GLY A 257 20.54 8.72 2.98
C GLY A 257 19.05 8.72 3.36
N GLY A 258 18.62 9.63 4.23
CA GLY A 258 17.20 9.82 4.56
C GLY A 258 16.36 10.21 3.34
N VAL A 259 16.83 11.17 2.54
CA VAL A 259 16.12 11.63 1.32
C VAL A 259 15.99 10.51 0.30
N TYR A 260 17.05 9.71 0.13
CA TYR A 260 17.00 8.52 -0.73
C TYR A 260 15.93 7.51 -0.28
N PHE A 261 15.86 7.26 1.03
CA PHE A 261 14.87 6.35 1.59
C PHE A 261 13.44 6.88 1.41
N GLU A 262 13.22 8.17 1.67
CA GLU A 262 11.93 8.83 1.51
C GLU A 262 11.45 8.81 0.06
N ALA A 263 12.34 9.12 -0.90
CA ALA A 263 12.07 9.02 -2.33
C ALA A 263 11.69 7.60 -2.74
N GLY A 264 12.48 6.61 -2.33
CA GLY A 264 12.21 5.19 -2.61
C GLY A 264 10.89 4.71 -2.02
N TYR A 265 10.56 5.13 -0.80
CA TYR A 265 9.28 4.79 -0.16
C TYR A 265 8.09 5.40 -0.91
N ALA A 266 8.17 6.67 -1.29
CA ALA A 266 7.12 7.35 -2.05
C ALA A 266 6.88 6.67 -3.41
N MET A 267 7.95 6.34 -4.14
CA MET A 267 7.87 5.59 -5.39
C MET A 267 7.27 4.20 -5.18
N GLY A 268 7.66 3.48 -4.14
CA GLY A 268 7.08 2.18 -3.77
C GLY A 268 5.60 2.25 -3.41
N LYS A 269 5.07 3.44 -3.10
CA LYS A 269 3.64 3.72 -2.89
C LYS A 269 2.93 4.27 -4.12
N GLY A 270 3.59 4.31 -5.27
CA GLY A 270 3.02 4.81 -6.53
C GLY A 270 2.84 6.33 -6.57
N LYS A 271 3.53 7.08 -5.70
CA LYS A 271 3.50 8.56 -5.73
C LYS A 271 4.53 9.09 -6.72
N ALA A 272 4.16 10.15 -7.42
CA ALA A 272 5.11 10.88 -8.25
C ALA A 272 6.20 11.51 -7.38
N VAL A 273 7.45 11.41 -7.84
CA VAL A 273 8.61 12.01 -7.18
C VAL A 273 9.33 12.88 -8.20
N ILE A 274 9.49 14.17 -7.88
CA ILE A 274 10.32 15.08 -8.66
C ILE A 274 11.68 15.18 -7.97
N PHE A 275 12.71 14.83 -8.71
CA PHE A 275 14.09 14.78 -8.25
C PHE A 275 14.75 16.13 -8.53
N THR A 276 15.44 16.70 -7.55
CA THR A 276 16.23 17.92 -7.70
C THR A 276 17.64 17.70 -7.15
N VAL A 277 18.62 18.41 -7.70
CA VAL A 277 20.00 18.34 -7.22
C VAL A 277 20.73 19.63 -7.59
N LYS A 278 21.57 20.11 -6.68
CA LYS A 278 22.49 21.20 -6.98
C LYS A 278 23.55 20.75 -7.99
N GLU A 279 23.87 21.60 -8.95
CA GLU A 279 24.79 21.31 -10.06
C GLU A 279 26.13 20.73 -9.60
N ASP A 280 26.69 21.28 -8.51
CA ASP A 280 27.98 20.85 -7.94
C ASP A 280 27.97 19.38 -7.44
N ASP A 281 26.79 18.88 -7.04
CA ASP A 281 26.59 17.57 -6.40
C ASP A 281 26.14 16.49 -7.40
N VAL A 282 25.92 16.84 -8.68
CA VAL A 282 25.45 15.91 -9.72
C VAL A 282 26.39 14.71 -9.88
N LYS A 283 27.70 14.96 -9.84
CA LYS A 283 28.74 13.93 -9.98
C LYS A 283 28.74 12.92 -8.84
N ASP A 284 28.20 13.30 -7.69
CA ASP A 284 28.19 12.51 -6.46
C ASP A 284 26.88 11.73 -6.29
N LEU A 285 25.92 11.86 -7.22
CA LEU A 285 24.66 11.14 -7.20
C LEU A 285 24.86 9.62 -7.21
N HIS A 286 24.11 8.94 -6.36
CA HIS A 286 24.16 7.49 -6.26
C HIS A 286 23.79 6.81 -7.59
N PHE A 287 24.46 5.69 -7.89
CA PHE A 287 24.26 4.93 -9.13
C PHE A 287 22.80 4.57 -9.40
N ASP A 288 22.05 4.22 -8.37
CA ASP A 288 20.66 3.79 -8.48
C ASP A 288 19.69 4.94 -8.81
N THR A 289 20.03 6.18 -8.47
CA THR A 289 19.15 7.33 -8.71
C THR A 289 19.58 8.19 -9.88
N ARG A 290 20.87 8.23 -10.24
CA ARG A 290 21.40 9.11 -11.31
C ARG A 290 20.71 8.94 -12.67
N GLN A 291 20.00 7.84 -12.89
CA GLN A 291 19.25 7.56 -14.12
C GLN A 291 17.90 8.28 -14.16
N TYR A 292 17.35 8.70 -13.02
CA TYR A 292 16.13 9.51 -12.97
C TYR A 292 16.41 10.95 -13.42
N ASN A 293 15.40 11.58 -14.02
CA ASN A 293 15.49 12.94 -14.52
C ASN A 293 15.47 13.97 -13.37
N HIS A 294 16.66 14.26 -12.85
CA HIS A 294 16.91 15.30 -11.86
C HIS A 294 16.83 16.68 -12.50
N ILE A 295 16.11 17.59 -11.85
CA ILE A 295 16.23 19.02 -12.09
C ILE A 295 17.56 19.47 -11.50
N VAL A 296 18.53 19.71 -12.39
CA VAL A 296 19.81 20.30 -12.02
C VAL A 296 19.65 21.82 -11.93
N TYR A 297 20.06 22.40 -10.81
CA TYR A 297 19.96 23.84 -10.55
C TYR A 297 21.24 24.42 -9.95
N ASN A 298 21.45 25.73 -10.12
CA ASN A 298 22.60 26.45 -9.60
C ASN A 298 22.24 27.65 -8.72
N SER A 299 20.99 28.11 -8.75
CA SER A 299 20.47 29.17 -7.87
C SER A 299 19.05 28.85 -7.40
N PRO A 300 18.57 29.47 -6.30
CA PRO A 300 17.19 29.32 -5.86
C PRO A 300 16.16 29.74 -6.92
N GLU A 301 16.43 30.78 -7.70
CA GLU A 301 15.54 31.28 -8.75
C GLU A 301 15.42 30.30 -9.92
N ASP A 302 16.54 29.69 -10.32
CA ASP A 302 16.59 28.66 -11.35
C ASP A 302 15.83 27.40 -10.90
N LEU A 303 16.06 26.97 -9.66
CA LEU A 303 15.31 25.88 -9.03
C LEU A 303 13.81 26.19 -9.02
N CYS A 304 13.42 27.39 -8.59
CA CYS A 304 12.02 27.81 -8.56
C CYS A 304 11.35 27.66 -9.93
N LYS A 305 11.98 28.22 -10.97
CA LYS A 305 11.46 28.22 -12.34
C LYS A 305 11.34 26.81 -12.90
N LYS A 306 12.41 26.01 -12.80
CA LYS A 306 12.44 24.65 -13.36
C LYS A 306 11.49 23.71 -12.63
N LEU A 307 11.43 23.80 -11.30
CA LEU A 307 10.54 22.98 -10.49
C LEU A 307 9.08 23.33 -10.74
N TYR A 308 8.72 24.62 -10.78
CA TYR A 308 7.37 25.06 -11.12
C TYR A 308 6.93 24.49 -12.47
N ASN A 309 7.75 24.66 -13.51
CA ASN A 309 7.45 24.13 -14.85
C ASN A 309 7.27 22.61 -14.84
N ARG A 310 8.09 21.86 -14.08
CA ARG A 310 7.94 20.41 -13.96
C ARG A 310 6.63 20.04 -13.27
N ILE A 311 6.30 20.70 -12.17
CA ILE A 311 5.05 20.44 -11.43
C ILE A 311 3.86 20.69 -12.36
N SER A 312 3.78 21.87 -12.99
CA SER A 312 2.67 22.23 -13.87
C SER A 312 2.53 21.34 -15.11
N ALA A 313 3.62 20.74 -15.59
CA ALA A 313 3.60 19.89 -16.77
C ALA A 313 3.31 18.41 -16.48
N THR A 314 3.61 17.93 -15.27
CA THR A 314 3.64 16.48 -14.97
C THR A 314 2.72 16.04 -13.85
N ILE A 315 2.25 16.96 -13.01
CA ILE A 315 1.35 16.64 -11.91
C ILE A 315 -0.07 17.08 -12.28
N VAL A 316 -0.93 16.09 -12.47
CA VAL A 316 -2.38 16.23 -12.72
C VAL A 316 -3.12 16.03 -11.40
#